data_AF-A0A3B0UTH9-F1
#
_entry.id   AF-A0A3B0UTH9-F1
#
_cell.length_a   1.000
_cell.length_b   1.000
_cell.length_c   1.000
_cell.angle_alpha   90.00
_cell.angle_beta   90.00
_cell.angle_gamma   90.00
#
_symmetry.space_group_name_H-M   'P 1'
#
loop_
_entity.id
_entity.type
_entity.pdbx_description
1 polymer ?
#
loop_
_entity_poly.entity_id
_entity_poly.type
_entity_poly.pdbx_seq_one_letter_code
_entity_poly.pdbx_strand_id
1 'polypeptide(L)'
;MSDEKIIFSMAGVSKIYPPQKKVLNNIYLSFFYGAKIGVLGLNGSGKSSLLRIIAGVDTEYQGEVVFAPGFTVGMLEQEPKLDSTKTVKEIIEEGASEITGLLKEFEEINEGFADPAVLDNPDAMDKLIARQGEVQEKLDHLDAWNLDSKIERAMDALRTPAGDALIEHLSGGEKRRV
;
A
#
# COMPACT_ATOMS: atom_id res chain seq x y z
N MET A 1 -15.77 -19.52 -12.19
CA MET A 1 -14.71 -19.09 -13.14
C MET A 1 -13.78 -18.16 -12.37
N SER A 2 -12.56 -18.47 -11.94
CA SER A 2 -11.76 -19.71 -11.88
C SER A 2 -11.01 -19.66 -10.54
N ASP A 3 -11.33 -20.53 -9.59
CA ASP A 3 -10.65 -20.61 -8.27
C ASP A 3 -9.18 -21.09 -8.40
N GLU A 4 -8.68 -21.24 -9.62
CA GLU A 4 -7.38 -21.79 -9.98
C GLU A 4 -6.43 -20.75 -10.63
N LYS A 5 -6.75 -19.45 -10.60
CA LYS A 5 -5.83 -18.43 -11.10
C LYS A 5 -4.62 -18.34 -10.17
N ILE A 6 -3.45 -18.78 -10.63
CA ILE A 6 -2.19 -18.60 -9.91
C ILE A 6 -1.79 -17.12 -9.98
N ILE A 7 -1.57 -16.51 -8.83
CA ILE A 7 -1.15 -15.10 -8.71
C ILE A 7 0.29 -14.94 -8.27
N PHE A 8 0.89 -16.03 -7.78
CA PHE A 8 2.24 -16.06 -7.24
C PHE A 8 2.85 -17.44 -7.40
N SER A 9 4.12 -17.50 -7.78
CA SER A 9 4.89 -18.74 -7.86
C SER A 9 6.32 -18.54 -7.39
N MET A 10 6.86 -19.57 -6.73
CA MET A 10 8.28 -19.71 -6.43
C MET A 10 8.78 -21.01 -7.07
N ALA A 11 9.93 -20.96 -7.72
CA ALA A 11 10.57 -22.11 -8.32
C ALA A 11 12.02 -22.25 -7.83
N GLY A 12 12.29 -23.34 -7.10
CA GLY A 12 13.63 -23.69 -6.63
C GLY A 12 14.22 -22.72 -5.60
N VAL A 13 13.39 -21.97 -4.89
CA VAL A 13 13.90 -20.86 -4.08
C VAL A 13 14.69 -21.34 -2.87
N SER A 14 15.92 -20.84 -2.75
CA SER A 14 16.82 -21.15 -1.62
C SER A 14 17.41 -19.87 -1.03
N LYS A 15 17.55 -19.84 0.30
CA LYS A 15 18.17 -18.73 1.03
C LYS A 15 19.22 -19.26 1.98
N ILE A 16 20.41 -18.70 1.89
CA ILE A 16 21.57 -19.03 2.72
C ILE A 16 22.03 -17.71 3.34
N TYR A 17 22.11 -17.65 4.66
CA TYR A 17 22.77 -16.55 5.36
C TYR A 17 24.23 -16.90 5.65
N PRO A 18 25.17 -15.94 5.55
CA PRO A 18 26.56 -16.16 5.92
C PRO A 18 26.73 -16.67 7.37
N PRO A 19 27.75 -17.49 7.65
CA PRO A 19 28.73 -18.02 6.68
C PRO A 19 28.15 -19.11 5.78
N GLN A 20 27.29 -20.02 6.28
CA GLN A 20 26.70 -21.12 5.48
C GLN A 20 25.33 -21.60 6.00
N LYS A 21 24.57 -20.76 6.72
CA LYS A 21 23.28 -21.16 7.31
C LYS A 21 22.18 -21.17 6.25
N LYS A 22 21.87 -22.35 5.71
CA LYS A 22 20.73 -22.55 4.80
C LYS A 22 19.42 -22.49 5.58
N VAL A 23 18.61 -21.47 5.33
CA VAL A 23 17.31 -21.26 6.01
C VAL A 23 16.12 -21.65 5.14
N LEU A 24 16.27 -21.58 3.81
CA LEU A 24 15.31 -22.09 2.83
C LEU A 24 16.06 -22.96 1.83
N ASN A 25 15.45 -24.08 1.44
CA ASN A 25 16.06 -25.06 0.56
C ASN A 25 15.06 -25.53 -0.49
N ASN A 26 15.30 -25.12 -1.74
CA ASN A 26 14.63 -25.62 -2.93
C ASN A 26 13.09 -25.56 -2.83
N ILE A 27 12.57 -24.39 -2.46
CA ILE A 27 11.16 -24.15 -2.24
C ILE A 27 10.44 -24.00 -3.59
N TYR A 28 9.44 -24.85 -3.81
CA TYR A 28 8.48 -24.75 -4.90
C TYR A 28 7.08 -24.59 -4.31
N LEU A 29 6.44 -23.47 -4.61
CA LEU A 29 5.08 -23.21 -4.15
C LEU A 29 4.38 -22.24 -5.08
N SER A 30 3.05 -22.30 -5.11
CA SER A 30 2.23 -21.37 -5.88
C SER A 30 0.98 -21.03 -5.08
N PHE A 31 0.55 -19.77 -5.16
CA PHE A 31 -0.65 -19.31 -4.49
C PHE A 31 -1.73 -19.00 -5.52
N PHE A 32 -2.92 -19.52 -5.25
CA PHE A 32 -4.12 -19.20 -6.00
C PHE A 32 -4.74 -17.90 -5.49
N TYR A 33 -5.44 -17.20 -6.38
CA TYR A 33 -6.22 -16.04 -6.03
C TYR A 33 -7.24 -16.40 -4.94
N GLY A 34 -7.30 -15.59 -3.88
CA GLY A 34 -8.22 -15.81 -2.74
C GLY A 34 -7.74 -16.83 -1.69
N ALA A 35 -6.60 -17.49 -1.89
CA ALA A 35 -6.06 -18.44 -0.93
C ALA A 35 -5.69 -17.76 0.41
N LYS A 36 -6.08 -18.38 1.53
CA LYS A 36 -5.67 -17.98 2.89
C LYS A 36 -4.67 -19.00 3.42
N ILE A 37 -3.43 -18.57 3.65
CA ILE A 37 -2.31 -19.49 3.93
C ILE A 37 -1.65 -19.11 5.25
N GLY A 38 -1.62 -20.05 6.19
CA GLY A 38 -0.87 -19.93 7.44
C GLY A 38 0.51 -20.58 7.31
N VAL A 39 1.57 -19.81 7.54
CA VAL A 39 2.95 -20.33 7.54
C VAL A 39 3.37 -20.69 8.97
N LEU A 40 3.61 -21.98 9.23
CA LEU A 40 3.96 -22.52 10.54
C LEU A 40 5.37 -23.12 10.54
N GLY A 41 5.95 -23.25 11.73
CA GLY A 41 7.29 -23.82 11.92
C GLY A 41 8.01 -23.25 13.13
N LEU A 42 9.12 -23.87 13.53
CA LEU A 42 9.93 -23.46 14.68
C LEU A 42 10.63 -22.10 14.46
N ASN A 43 11.11 -21.48 15.53
CA ASN A 43 11.94 -20.29 15.40
C ASN A 43 13.21 -20.61 14.61
N GLY A 44 13.53 -19.76 13.63
CA GLY A 44 14.65 -20.00 12.71
C GLY A 44 14.34 -20.93 11.52
N SER A 45 13.12 -21.44 11.37
CA SER A 45 12.73 -22.29 10.22
C SER A 45 12.57 -21.55 8.88
N GLY A 46 12.98 -20.28 8.81
CA GLY A 46 12.93 -19.49 7.57
C GLY A 46 11.61 -18.77 7.28
N LYS A 47 10.58 -18.83 8.16
CA LYS A 47 9.27 -18.18 7.91
C LYS A 47 9.37 -16.69 7.56
N SER A 48 10.07 -15.92 8.39
CA SER A 48 10.26 -14.49 8.15
C SER A 48 11.15 -14.21 6.93
N SER A 49 12.04 -15.13 6.55
CA SER A 49 12.81 -15.02 5.31
C SER A 49 11.94 -15.30 4.09
N LEU A 50 11.05 -16.30 4.16
CA LEU A 50 10.09 -16.59 3.11
C LEU A 50 9.17 -15.39 2.86
N LEU A 51 8.59 -14.81 3.91
CA LEU A 51 7.71 -13.65 3.79
C LEU A 51 8.45 -12.42 3.23
N ARG A 52 9.70 -12.17 3.66
CA ARG A 52 10.51 -11.06 3.14
C ARG A 52 10.90 -11.22 1.67
N ILE A 53 11.15 -12.46 1.22
CA ILE A 53 11.40 -12.76 -0.21
C ILE A 53 10.12 -12.49 -1.01
N ILE A 54 8.97 -12.97 -0.54
CA ILE A 54 7.67 -12.72 -1.19
C ILE A 54 7.36 -11.22 -1.24
N ALA A 55 7.65 -10.48 -0.17
CA ALA A 55 7.46 -9.03 -0.13
C ALA A 55 8.45 -8.22 -0.98
N GLY A 56 9.45 -8.88 -1.59
CA GLY A 56 10.52 -8.19 -2.34
C GLY A 56 11.52 -7.45 -1.45
N VAL A 57 11.44 -7.60 -0.12
CA VAL A 57 12.33 -6.97 0.87
C VAL A 57 13.71 -7.65 0.90
N ASP A 58 13.74 -8.97 0.75
CA ASP A 58 14.98 -9.76 0.66
C ASP A 58 15.13 -10.32 -0.75
N THR A 59 16.02 -9.72 -1.55
CA THR A 59 16.27 -10.08 -2.95
C THR A 59 17.46 -11.02 -3.13
N GLU A 60 18.20 -11.30 -2.06
CA GLU A 60 19.40 -12.14 -2.10
C GLU A 60 19.03 -13.62 -1.92
N TYR A 61 18.43 -14.24 -2.93
CA TYR A 61 18.07 -15.65 -2.93
C TYR A 61 18.43 -16.31 -4.27
N GLN A 62 18.45 -17.64 -4.28
CA GLN A 62 18.55 -18.43 -5.51
C GLN A 62 17.16 -18.89 -5.93
N GLY A 63 16.96 -19.18 -7.22
CA GLY A 63 15.67 -19.58 -7.79
C GLY A 63 14.88 -18.40 -8.34
N GLU A 64 13.60 -18.61 -8.63
CA GLU A 64 12.73 -17.62 -9.27
C GLU A 64 11.48 -17.34 -8.42
N VAL A 65 11.07 -16.07 -8.41
CA VAL A 65 9.85 -15.59 -7.79
C VAL A 65 9.07 -14.79 -8.84
N VAL A 66 7.82 -15.18 -9.10
CA VAL A 66 6.99 -14.60 -10.17
C VAL A 66 5.63 -14.20 -9.62
N PHE A 67 5.21 -12.98 -9.95
CA PHE A 67 3.87 -12.46 -9.66
C PHE A 67 3.08 -12.31 -10.95
N ALA A 68 1.79 -12.64 -10.91
CA ALA A 68 0.91 -12.35 -12.03
C ALA A 68 0.77 -10.81 -12.21
N PRO A 69 0.64 -10.31 -13.44
CA PRO A 69 0.42 -8.88 -13.70
C PRO A 69 -0.85 -8.35 -13.01
N GLY A 70 -0.79 -7.11 -12.54
CA GLY A 70 -1.91 -6.42 -11.90
C GLY A 70 -2.12 -6.74 -10.43
N PHE A 71 -1.18 -7.44 -9.78
CA PHE A 71 -1.20 -7.68 -8.34
C PHE A 71 -0.05 -6.95 -7.65
N THR A 72 -0.35 -6.41 -6.46
CA THR A 72 0.62 -5.78 -5.57
C THR A 72 0.83 -6.65 -4.33
N VAL A 73 1.96 -6.44 -3.65
CA VAL A 73 2.29 -7.15 -2.40
C VAL A 73 2.40 -6.14 -1.28
N GLY A 74 1.61 -6.33 -0.23
CA GLY A 74 1.73 -5.59 1.03
C GLY A 74 2.34 -6.46 2.11
N MET A 75 3.32 -5.93 2.86
CA MET A 75 3.89 -6.59 4.03
C MET A 75 3.69 -5.73 5.26
N LEU A 76 2.99 -6.27 6.26
CA LEU A 76 2.89 -5.65 7.58
C LEU A 76 4.07 -6.13 8.43
N GLU A 77 4.99 -5.22 8.75
CA GLU A 77 6.11 -5.53 9.63
C GLU A 77 5.63 -5.80 11.07
N GLN A 78 6.43 -6.55 11.85
CA GLN A 78 6.10 -6.80 13.26
C GLN A 78 6.14 -5.51 14.08
N GLU A 79 7.09 -4.62 13.76
CA GLU A 79 7.24 -3.29 14.32
C GLU A 79 7.04 -2.28 13.18
N PRO A 80 5.88 -1.60 13.10
CA PRO A 80 5.60 -0.67 12.03
C PRO A 80 6.49 0.58 12.15
N LYS A 81 7.05 0.99 11.01
CA LYS A 81 7.85 2.21 10.88
C LYS A 81 6.93 3.36 10.47
N LEU A 82 6.43 4.09 11.45
CA LEU A 82 5.56 5.25 11.24
C LEU A 82 6.33 6.53 11.54
N ASP A 83 6.03 7.60 10.80
CA ASP A 83 6.59 8.94 11.07
C ASP A 83 6.05 9.46 12.41
N SER A 84 6.93 9.64 13.38
CA SER A 84 6.56 10.07 14.74
C SER A 84 6.02 11.51 14.79
N THR A 85 6.31 12.32 13.77
CA THR A 85 5.90 13.73 13.70
C THR A 85 4.48 13.93 13.16
N LYS A 86 3.88 12.87 12.62
CA LYS A 86 2.53 12.89 12.06
C LYS A 86 1.48 12.45 13.07
N THR A 87 0.25 12.82 12.79
CA THR A 87 -0.96 12.36 13.47
C THR A 87 -1.42 11.02 12.89
N VAL A 88 -2.28 10.32 13.63
CA VAL A 88 -2.90 9.06 13.17
C VAL A 88 -3.63 9.26 11.85
N LYS A 89 -4.39 10.35 11.69
CA LYS A 89 -5.16 10.60 10.47
C LYS A 89 -4.23 10.77 9.26
N GLU A 90 -3.16 11.55 9.41
CA GLU A 90 -2.18 11.77 8.34
C GLU A 90 -1.51 10.46 7.89
N ILE A 91 -1.14 9.57 8.82
CA ILE A 91 -0.58 8.26 8.48
C ILE A 91 -1.59 7.39 7.73
N ILE A 92 -2.86 7.40 8.14
CA ILE A 92 -3.90 6.60 7.48
C ILE A 92 -4.20 7.15 6.08
N GLU A 93 -4.19 8.47 5.92
CA GLU A 93 -4.35 9.15 4.62
C GLU A 93 -3.21 8.83 3.64
N GLU A 94 -1.99 8.54 4.11
CA GLU A 94 -0.91 8.03 3.25
C GLU A 94 -1.26 6.68 2.60
N GLY A 95 -2.01 5.83 3.31
CA GLY A 95 -2.56 4.59 2.78
C GLY A 95 -3.55 4.81 1.62
N ALA A 96 -4.10 6.01 1.51
CA ALA A 96 -4.96 6.47 0.42
C ALA A 96 -4.30 7.55 -0.45
N SER A 97 -2.97 7.57 -0.52
CA SER A 97 -2.17 8.60 -1.21
C SER A 97 -2.57 8.87 -2.67
N GLU A 98 -3.02 7.86 -3.40
CA GLU A 98 -3.54 8.03 -4.77
C GLU A 98 -4.79 8.93 -4.77
N ILE A 99 -5.73 8.67 -3.87
CA ILE A 99 -6.99 9.41 -3.77
C ILE A 99 -6.74 10.82 -3.23
N THR A 100 -5.95 10.95 -2.16
CA THR A 100 -5.63 12.26 -1.57
C THR A 100 -4.82 13.13 -2.53
N GLY A 101 -3.93 12.53 -3.33
CA GLY A 101 -3.22 13.22 -4.40
C GLY A 101 -4.15 13.79 -5.48
N LEU A 102 -5.15 13.02 -5.92
CA LEU A 102 -6.14 13.48 -6.89
C LEU A 102 -7.05 14.58 -6.32
N LEU A 103 -7.45 14.49 -5.05
CA LEU A 103 -8.24 15.52 -4.38
C LEU A 103 -7.45 16.84 -4.31
N LYS A 104 -6.17 16.76 -3.93
CA LYS A 104 -5.28 17.91 -3.91
C LYS A 104 -5.09 18.53 -5.29
N GLU A 105 -4.88 17.71 -6.31
CA GLU A 105 -4.78 18.19 -7.70
C GLU A 105 -6.07 18.90 -8.14
N PHE A 106 -7.23 18.36 -7.78
CA PHE A 106 -8.52 18.98 -8.07
C PHE A 106 -8.68 20.34 -7.37
N GLU A 107 -8.26 20.47 -6.13
CA GLU A 107 -8.22 21.75 -5.40
C GLU A 107 -7.30 22.77 -6.09
N GLU A 108 -6.07 22.37 -6.45
CA GLU A 108 -5.11 23.22 -7.16
C GLU A 108 -5.66 23.70 -8.52
N ILE A 109 -6.35 22.83 -9.25
CA ILE A 109 -7.05 23.18 -10.50
C ILE A 109 -8.15 24.22 -10.24
N ASN A 110 -8.94 24.04 -9.18
CA ASN A 110 -10.01 24.96 -8.82
C ASN A 110 -9.47 26.35 -8.46
N GLU A 111 -8.38 26.42 -7.71
CA GLU A 111 -7.68 27.66 -7.42
C GLU A 111 -7.12 28.31 -8.69
N GLY A 112 -6.60 27.50 -9.63
CA GLY A 112 -6.08 27.95 -10.91
C GLY A 112 -7.09 28.71 -11.77
N PHE A 113 -8.40 28.45 -11.64
CA PHE A 113 -9.42 29.23 -12.36
C PHE A 113 -9.49 30.70 -11.94
N ALA A 114 -8.98 31.04 -10.76
CA ALA A 114 -8.91 32.43 -10.30
C ALA A 114 -7.62 33.15 -10.72
N ASP A 115 -6.65 32.45 -11.33
CA ASP A 115 -5.39 33.03 -11.76
C ASP A 115 -5.61 33.95 -12.99
N PRO A 116 -5.20 35.22 -12.94
CA PRO A 116 -5.25 36.13 -14.10
C PRO A 116 -4.62 35.54 -15.37
N ALA A 117 -3.54 34.76 -15.25
CA ALA A 117 -2.87 34.13 -16.38
C ALA A 117 -3.74 33.05 -17.07
N VAL A 118 -4.73 32.50 -16.37
CA VAL A 118 -5.72 31.56 -16.91
C VAL A 118 -6.96 32.31 -17.40
N LEU A 119 -7.45 33.29 -16.63
CA LEU A 119 -8.63 34.10 -16.99
C LEU A 119 -8.44 34.88 -18.30
N ASP A 120 -7.26 35.45 -18.50
CA ASP A 120 -6.95 36.27 -19.68
C ASP A 120 -6.48 35.42 -20.88
N ASN A 121 -6.43 34.08 -20.74
CA ASN A 121 -5.92 33.17 -21.77
C ASN A 121 -6.91 32.02 -22.03
N PRO A 122 -7.70 32.10 -23.12
CA PRO A 122 -8.67 31.05 -23.49
C PRO A 122 -8.06 29.65 -23.65
N ASP A 123 -6.84 29.54 -24.20
CA ASP A 123 -6.17 28.24 -24.38
C ASP A 123 -5.76 27.63 -23.03
N ALA A 124 -5.39 28.48 -22.05
CA ALA A 124 -5.06 28.02 -20.70
C ALA A 124 -6.32 27.59 -19.95
N MET A 125 -7.41 28.36 -20.09
CA MET A 125 -8.73 28.02 -19.55
C MET A 125 -9.22 26.67 -20.08
N ASP A 126 -9.20 26.46 -21.40
CA ASP A 126 -9.67 25.22 -22.03
C ASP A 126 -8.85 23.99 -21.56
N LYS A 127 -7.52 24.13 -21.42
CA LYS A 127 -6.66 23.07 -20.87
C LYS A 127 -6.99 22.76 -19.43
N LEU A 128 -7.26 23.78 -18.61
CA LEU A 128 -7.57 23.61 -17.20
C LEU A 128 -8.94 22.91 -17.01
N ILE A 129 -9.94 23.29 -17.82
CA ILE A 129 -11.25 22.61 -17.87
C ILE A 129 -11.10 21.15 -18.28
N ALA A 130 -10.32 20.87 -19.32
CA ALA A 130 -10.08 19.50 -19.77
C ALA A 130 -9.41 18.67 -18.66
N ARG A 131 -8.40 19.22 -17.98
CA ARG A 131 -7.71 18.52 -16.90
C ARG A 131 -8.62 18.30 -15.69
N GLN A 132 -9.43 19.29 -15.32
CA GLN A 132 -10.44 19.16 -14.27
C GLN A 132 -11.38 17.99 -14.56
N GLY A 133 -11.85 17.86 -15.80
CA GLY A 133 -12.71 16.76 -16.24
C GLY A 133 -12.06 15.38 -16.08
N GLU A 134 -10.80 15.22 -16.49
CA GLU A 134 -10.05 13.96 -16.31
C GLU A 134 -9.86 13.59 -14.84
N VAL A 135 -9.56 14.59 -13.98
CA VAL A 135 -9.36 14.37 -12.55
C VAL A 135 -10.69 14.03 -11.87
N GLN A 136 -11.77 14.75 -12.22
CA GLN A 136 -13.12 14.49 -11.71
C GLN A 136 -13.57 13.06 -12.03
N GLU A 137 -13.38 12.59 -13.27
CA GLU A 137 -13.76 11.22 -13.66
C GLU A 137 -13.01 10.17 -12.83
N LYS A 138 -11.73 10.39 -12.55
CA LYS A 138 -10.93 9.51 -11.67
C LYS A 138 -11.42 9.54 -10.23
N LEU A 139 -11.71 10.72 -9.69
CA LEU A 139 -12.23 10.88 -8.33
C LEU A 139 -13.58 10.16 -8.15
N ASP A 140 -14.47 10.27 -9.15
CA ASP A 140 -15.75 9.58 -9.14
C ASP A 140 -15.58 8.06 -9.23
N HIS A 141 -14.69 7.58 -10.10
CA HIS A 141 -14.38 6.14 -10.22
C HIS A 141 -13.80 5.55 -8.93
N LEU A 142 -12.97 6.31 -8.21
CA LEU A 142 -12.36 5.89 -6.95
C LEU A 142 -13.28 6.11 -5.74
N ASP A 143 -14.46 6.71 -5.94
CA ASP A 143 -15.39 7.09 -4.88
C ASP A 143 -14.67 7.91 -3.79
N ALA A 144 -13.92 8.91 -4.27
CA ALA A 144 -13.01 9.74 -3.49
C ALA A 144 -13.75 10.70 -2.54
N TRP A 145 -14.93 11.16 -2.92
CA TRP A 145 -15.75 12.08 -2.11
C TRP A 145 -16.25 11.47 -0.80
N ASN A 146 -16.19 10.13 -0.68
CA ASN A 146 -16.50 9.39 0.53
C ASN A 146 -15.24 8.97 1.32
N LEU A 147 -14.06 9.49 0.98
CA LEU A 147 -12.80 9.10 1.60
C LEU A 147 -12.80 9.29 3.12
N ASP A 148 -13.21 10.45 3.62
CA ASP A 148 -13.25 10.72 5.07
C ASP A 148 -14.11 9.68 5.80
N SER A 149 -15.33 9.41 5.32
CA SER A 149 -16.20 8.40 5.91
C SER A 149 -15.64 6.98 5.80
N LYS A 150 -14.89 6.65 4.74
CA LYS A 150 -14.19 5.36 4.61
C LYS A 150 -13.07 5.24 5.63
N ILE A 151 -12.29 6.30 5.83
CA ILE A 151 -11.21 6.39 6.81
C ILE A 151 -11.79 6.22 8.22
N GLU A 152 -12.82 6.97 8.58
CA GLU A 152 -13.48 6.87 9.90
C GLU A 152 -13.98 5.44 10.18
N ARG A 153 -14.67 4.82 9.21
CA ARG A 153 -15.14 3.44 9.34
C ARG A 153 -13.99 2.44 9.50
N ALA A 154 -12.88 2.63 8.80
CA ALA A 154 -11.70 1.77 8.92
C ALA A 154 -11.01 1.94 10.28
N MET A 155 -10.86 3.18 10.74
CA MET A 155 -10.34 3.54 12.05
C MET A 155 -11.14 2.89 13.17
N ASP A 156 -12.47 2.98 13.10
CA ASP A 156 -13.38 2.35 14.07
C ASP A 156 -13.26 0.82 14.06
N ALA A 157 -13.24 0.21 12.88
CA ALA A 157 -13.14 -1.24 12.72
C ALA A 157 -11.82 -1.79 13.30
N LEU A 158 -10.72 -1.07 13.09
CA LEU A 158 -9.39 -1.43 13.59
C LEU A 158 -9.14 -0.92 15.03
N ARG A 159 -10.05 -0.11 15.58
CA ARG A 159 -9.92 0.53 16.89
C ARG A 159 -8.60 1.30 17.01
N THR A 160 -8.31 2.12 16.01
CA THR A 160 -7.17 3.03 16.05
C THR A 160 -7.39 4.09 17.14
N PRO A 161 -6.32 4.74 17.63
CA PRO A 161 -6.46 5.95 18.44
C PRO A 161 -7.16 7.08 17.66
N ALA A 162 -7.43 8.19 18.36
CA ALA A 162 -8.03 9.38 17.77
C ALA A 162 -7.17 9.93 16.63
N GLY A 163 -7.80 10.48 15.60
CA GLY A 163 -7.13 10.91 14.37
C GLY A 163 -6.11 12.03 14.57
N ASP A 164 -6.34 12.91 15.55
CA ASP A 164 -5.45 14.01 15.94
C ASP A 164 -4.32 13.59 16.88
N ALA A 165 -4.30 12.34 17.36
CA ALA A 165 -3.25 11.84 18.23
C ALA A 165 -1.92 11.74 17.46
N LEU A 166 -0.84 12.23 18.08
CA LEU A 166 0.50 12.16 17.52
C LEU A 166 1.08 10.74 17.62
N ILE A 167 1.69 10.24 16.54
CA ILE A 167 2.27 8.89 16.47
C ILE A 167 3.35 8.69 17.54
N GLU A 168 4.14 9.71 17.85
CA GLU A 168 5.18 9.65 18.89
C GLU A 168 4.66 9.08 20.23
N HIS A 169 3.43 9.45 20.61
CA HIS A 169 2.87 9.13 21.93
C HIS A 169 2.14 7.78 21.98
N LEU A 170 2.02 7.09 20.85
CA LEU A 170 1.33 5.81 20.78
C LEU A 170 2.16 4.65 21.32
N SER A 171 1.50 3.72 22.02
CA SER A 171 2.09 2.42 22.37
C SER A 171 2.35 1.57 21.12
N GLY A 172 3.24 0.58 21.22
CA GLY A 172 3.51 -0.33 20.11
C GLY A 172 2.27 -1.11 19.62
N GLY A 173 1.33 -1.40 20.53
CA GLY A 173 0.07 -2.05 20.19
C GLY A 173 -0.89 -1.12 19.43
N GLU A 174 -0.85 0.19 19.69
CA GLU A 174 -1.61 1.20 18.96
C GLU A 174 -1.01 1.47 17.59
N LYS A 175 0.32 1.66 17.51
CA LYS A 175 1.06 1.82 16.24
C LYS A 175 0.85 0.67 15.27
N ARG A 176 0.53 -0.53 15.78
CA ARG A 176 0.24 -1.71 14.94
C ARG A 176 -1.18 -1.75 14.37
N ARG A 177 -2.11 -1.00 14.97
CA ARG A 177 -3.50 -0.91 14.48
C ARG A 177 -3.67 0.23 13.48
N VAL A 178 -2.89 1.30 13.65
CA VAL A 178 -2.65 2.33 12.64
C VAL A 178 -1.87 1.70 11.48
#